data_AF-A0A417C789-F1
#
_entry.id   AF-A0A417C789-F1
#
_cell.length_a   1.000
_cell.length_b   1.000
_cell.length_c   1.000
_cell.angle_alpha   90.00
_cell.angle_beta   90.00
_cell.angle_gamma   90.00
#
_symmetry.space_group_name_H-M   'P 1'
#
loop_
_entity.id
_entity.type
_entity.pdbx_description
1 polymer ?
#
loop_
_entity_poly.entity_id
_entity_poly.type
_entity_poly.pdbx_seq_one_letter_code
_entity_poly.pdbx_strand_id
1 'polypeptide(L)'
;MNKSKKIMLLLLFTFIVCVALAGCTLQDRIEEYSSDKEQCYLNTENVTRFSYKGNDYTILADTVSNGGLGEWIGYIRQLAAIDENGKILLQENVETVTFQSLADLAEKAPEAAYIIPFLNVYAAPNADDYLIVDVNGGYHKAVISKNVKDSDTVFDFKKTEESINDSFEVNPENATQLLWGGTVYQVTSDMVSDDELGSYIDILAESVTFDTETKIPLSKEDLSKIDWYGENAGQGREFWFYTDVYEIYGTDKAEAVAVNVNDNYYIAKRQ
;
A
#
# COMPACT_ATOMS: atom_id res chain seq x y z
N MET A 1 28.96 4.91 47.07
CA MET A 1 27.83 4.36 46.27
C MET A 1 27.34 5.47 45.35
N ASN A 2 27.55 5.30 44.04
CA ASN A 2 27.93 6.36 43.10
C ASN A 2 26.80 7.25 42.59
N LYS A 3 27.01 8.58 42.68
CA LYS A 3 26.24 9.63 41.98
C LYS A 3 26.21 9.44 40.45
N SER A 4 27.11 8.64 39.87
CA SER A 4 27.13 8.34 38.43
C SER A 4 26.03 7.39 37.95
N LYS A 5 25.41 6.58 38.83
CA LYS A 5 24.31 5.68 38.44
C LYS A 5 22.96 6.39 38.26
N LYS A 6 22.77 7.59 38.84
CA LYS A 6 21.52 8.37 38.68
C LYS A 6 21.48 9.21 37.41
N ILE A 7 22.63 9.62 36.87
CA ILE A 7 22.70 10.42 35.63
C ILE A 7 22.51 9.54 34.38
N MET A 8 22.97 8.29 34.42
CA MET A 8 22.81 7.35 33.30
C MET A 8 21.36 6.86 33.12
N LEU A 9 20.56 6.84 34.20
CA LEU A 9 19.14 6.46 34.12
C LEU A 9 18.27 7.63 33.58
N LEU A 10 18.69 8.87 33.78
CA LEU A 10 17.98 10.06 33.27
C LEU A 10 18.20 10.26 31.76
N LEU A 11 19.37 9.85 31.24
CA LEU A 11 19.70 9.88 29.81
C LEU A 11 19.01 8.75 29.01
N LEU A 12 18.71 7.61 29.64
CA LEU A 12 17.93 6.55 29.00
C LEU A 12 16.43 6.87 28.91
N PHE A 13 15.89 7.70 29.80
CA PHE A 13 14.50 8.17 29.74
C PHE A 13 14.27 9.33 28.75
N THR A 14 15.33 10.04 28.35
CA THR A 14 15.23 11.13 27.36
C THR A 14 15.38 10.65 25.92
N PHE A 15 15.92 9.45 25.68
CA PHE A 15 16.01 8.89 24.33
C PHE A 15 14.73 8.13 23.91
N ILE A 16 13.94 7.64 24.87
CA ILE A 16 12.64 6.99 24.61
C ILE A 16 11.56 8.01 24.21
N VAL A 17 11.72 9.29 24.57
CA VAL A 17 10.79 10.36 24.17
C VAL A 17 11.02 10.86 22.73
N CYS A 18 12.23 10.67 22.18
CA CYS A 18 12.53 11.13 20.82
C CYS A 18 11.98 10.20 19.72
N VAL A 19 11.71 8.93 20.01
CA VAL A 19 11.17 7.99 19.01
C VAL A 19 9.64 8.12 18.88
N ALA A 20 8.96 8.73 19.85
CA ALA A 20 7.53 9.05 19.75
C ALA A 20 7.24 10.29 18.88
N LEU A 21 8.25 11.09 18.54
CA LEU A 21 8.07 12.37 17.82
C LEU A 21 8.27 12.27 16.29
N ALA A 22 8.72 11.12 15.77
CA ALA A 22 8.80 10.92 14.31
C ALA A 22 7.40 10.77 13.67
N GLY A 23 6.41 10.31 14.42
CA GLY A 23 5.02 10.16 13.96
C GLY A 23 4.31 11.48 13.68
N CYS A 24 4.61 12.55 14.43
CA CYS A 24 3.99 13.86 14.22
C CYS A 24 4.38 14.46 12.87
N THR A 25 5.63 14.28 12.42
CA THR A 25 6.09 14.92 11.16
C THR A 25 5.42 14.38 9.89
N LEU A 26 4.98 13.12 9.90
CA LEU A 26 4.29 12.53 8.76
C LEU A 26 2.81 12.92 8.76
N GLN A 27 2.18 12.93 9.95
CA GLN A 27 0.80 13.38 10.11
C GLN A 27 0.64 14.87 9.79
N ASP A 28 1.54 15.72 10.29
CA ASP A 28 1.58 17.16 9.99
C ASP A 28 1.74 17.42 8.49
N ARG A 29 2.56 16.61 7.80
CA ARG A 29 2.72 16.68 6.33
C ARG A 29 1.49 16.21 5.59
N ILE A 30 0.87 15.11 6.02
CA ILE A 30 -0.37 14.59 5.42
C ILE A 30 -1.46 15.66 5.52
N GLU A 31 -1.60 16.29 6.69
CA GLU A 31 -2.54 17.39 6.92
C GLU A 31 -2.24 18.60 6.02
N GLU A 32 -0.96 18.97 5.87
CA GLU A 32 -0.51 20.03 4.96
C GLU A 32 -0.86 19.70 3.49
N TYR A 33 -0.56 18.49 3.02
CA TYR A 33 -0.82 18.05 1.64
C TYR A 33 -2.31 17.90 1.32
N SER A 34 -3.16 17.61 2.31
CA SER A 34 -4.61 17.52 2.12
C SER A 34 -5.37 18.78 2.51
N SER A 35 -4.69 19.85 2.93
CA SER A 35 -5.33 21.06 3.47
C SER A 35 -6.28 21.77 2.49
N ASP A 36 -6.05 21.62 1.19
CA ASP A 36 -6.87 22.15 0.09
C ASP A 36 -7.81 21.09 -0.54
N LYS A 37 -7.84 19.87 0.01
CA LYS A 37 -8.63 18.74 -0.48
C LYS A 37 -9.92 18.59 0.33
N GLU A 38 -10.99 18.17 -0.32
CA GLU A 38 -12.29 17.99 0.36
C GLU A 38 -12.33 16.66 1.12
N GLN A 39 -12.72 16.70 2.39
CA GLN A 39 -13.06 15.49 3.12
C GLN A 39 -14.37 14.91 2.59
N CYS A 40 -14.33 13.64 2.21
CA CYS A 40 -15.45 12.84 1.74
C CYS A 40 -15.95 11.94 2.86
N TYR A 41 -17.25 11.62 2.87
CA TYR A 41 -17.84 10.81 3.95
C TYR A 41 -18.56 9.58 3.39
N LEU A 42 -18.18 8.40 3.88
CA LEU A 42 -18.87 7.15 3.55
C LEU A 42 -20.31 7.16 4.07
N ASN A 43 -21.22 6.56 3.31
CA ASN A 43 -22.57 6.32 3.78
C ASN A 43 -22.59 5.14 4.75
N THR A 44 -23.07 5.37 5.97
CA THR A 44 -23.03 4.37 7.05
C THR A 44 -23.94 3.17 6.82
N GLU A 45 -24.98 3.31 6.00
CA GLU A 45 -25.93 2.23 5.69
C GLU A 45 -25.56 1.48 4.40
N ASN A 46 -24.69 2.05 3.57
CA ASN A 46 -24.23 1.43 2.32
C ASN A 46 -22.81 1.90 1.96
N VAL A 47 -21.83 1.04 2.21
CA VAL A 47 -20.40 1.30 1.97
C VAL A 47 -20.04 1.59 0.50
N THR A 48 -20.89 1.22 -0.47
CA THR A 48 -20.67 1.52 -1.90
C THR A 48 -21.06 2.94 -2.27
N ARG A 49 -21.34 3.80 -1.28
CA ARG A 49 -21.73 5.20 -1.48
C ARG A 49 -20.93 6.10 -0.57
N PHE A 50 -20.59 7.27 -1.08
CA PHE A 50 -19.94 8.33 -0.31
C PHE A 50 -20.47 9.69 -0.74
N SER A 51 -20.21 10.72 0.05
CA SER A 51 -20.58 12.10 -0.27
C SER A 51 -19.34 12.96 -0.53
N TYR A 52 -19.44 13.81 -1.54
CA TYR A 52 -18.43 14.82 -1.90
C TYR A 52 -19.14 16.14 -2.24
N LYS A 53 -18.76 17.23 -1.56
CA LYS A 53 -19.35 18.58 -1.74
C LYS A 53 -20.89 18.58 -1.73
N GLY A 54 -21.48 17.82 -0.81
CA GLY A 54 -22.94 17.72 -0.64
C GLY A 54 -23.68 16.89 -1.70
N ASN A 55 -22.99 16.23 -2.62
CA ASN A 55 -23.58 15.26 -3.55
C ASN A 55 -23.24 13.83 -3.12
N ASP A 56 -24.21 12.94 -3.21
CA ASP A 56 -24.02 11.51 -2.98
C ASP A 56 -23.55 10.82 -4.25
N TYR A 57 -22.47 10.06 -4.17
CA TYR A 57 -21.92 9.24 -5.23
C TYR A 57 -22.12 7.75 -4.95
N THR A 58 -22.28 6.97 -6.01
CA THR A 58 -22.30 5.50 -5.99
C THR A 58 -21.07 5.01 -6.71
N ILE A 59 -20.31 4.14 -6.04
CA ILE A 59 -19.10 3.53 -6.55
C ILE A 59 -19.49 2.39 -7.50
N LEU A 60 -18.91 2.38 -8.69
CA LEU A 60 -19.15 1.41 -9.73
C LEU A 60 -18.02 0.38 -9.78
N ALA A 61 -18.29 -0.78 -10.37
CA ALA A 61 -17.29 -1.81 -10.61
C ALA A 61 -16.26 -1.41 -11.67
N ASP A 62 -16.56 -0.41 -12.51
CA ASP A 62 -15.63 0.14 -13.51
C ASP A 62 -14.37 0.69 -12.84
N THR A 63 -13.21 0.19 -13.24
CA THR A 63 -11.91 0.66 -12.75
C THR A 63 -11.21 1.61 -13.72
N VAL A 64 -10.22 2.33 -13.20
CA VAL A 64 -9.31 3.21 -13.94
C VAL A 64 -7.88 2.84 -13.57
N SER A 65 -6.95 2.87 -14.52
CA SER A 65 -5.53 2.67 -14.23
C SER A 65 -4.91 3.88 -13.53
N ASN A 66 -3.75 3.72 -12.92
CA ASN A 66 -3.05 4.82 -12.23
C ASN A 66 -2.75 6.00 -13.17
N GLY A 67 -2.28 5.73 -14.40
CA GLY A 67 -2.08 6.76 -15.42
C GLY A 67 -3.38 7.41 -15.95
N GLY A 68 -4.55 6.87 -15.61
CA GLY A 68 -5.86 7.43 -15.91
C GLY A 68 -6.44 8.32 -14.81
N LEU A 69 -5.72 8.53 -13.70
CA LEU A 69 -6.15 9.41 -12.62
C LEU A 69 -6.01 10.88 -13.03
N GLY A 70 -7.00 11.70 -12.66
CA GLY A 70 -6.92 13.14 -12.78
C GLY A 70 -6.38 13.79 -11.51
N GLU A 71 -6.72 15.07 -11.33
CA GLU A 71 -6.33 15.81 -10.14
C GLU A 71 -6.87 15.13 -8.86
N TRP A 72 -6.03 15.04 -7.84
CA TRP A 72 -6.47 14.65 -6.50
C TRP A 72 -7.31 15.79 -5.92
N ILE A 73 -8.59 15.55 -5.60
CA ILE A 73 -9.54 16.61 -5.21
C ILE A 73 -10.17 16.40 -3.83
N GLY A 74 -10.00 15.22 -3.23
CA GLY A 74 -10.60 14.89 -1.96
C GLY A 74 -10.07 13.59 -1.38
N TYR A 75 -10.48 13.27 -0.16
CA TYR A 75 -10.05 12.07 0.54
C TYR A 75 -11.13 11.53 1.49
N ILE A 76 -11.16 10.22 1.68
CA ILE A 76 -11.99 9.52 2.68
C ILE A 76 -11.10 9.12 3.86
N ARG A 77 -9.99 8.41 3.58
CA ARG A 77 -9.00 7.94 4.57
C ARG A 77 -9.65 7.22 5.76
N GLN A 78 -10.46 6.21 5.46
CA GLN A 78 -11.11 5.35 6.45
C GLN A 78 -10.86 3.88 6.18
N LEU A 79 -10.66 3.10 7.23
CA LEU A 79 -10.87 1.66 7.22
C LEU A 79 -12.28 1.39 7.74
N ALA A 80 -13.15 0.84 6.88
CA ALA A 80 -14.53 0.54 7.20
C ALA A 80 -14.69 -0.97 7.46
N ALA A 81 -15.07 -1.33 8.68
CA ALA A 81 -15.51 -2.67 9.01
C ALA A 81 -17.04 -2.75 8.81
N ILE A 82 -17.49 -3.70 7.99
CA ILE A 82 -18.87 -3.76 7.49
C ILE A 82 -19.50 -5.13 7.69
N ASP A 83 -20.83 -5.17 7.76
CA ASP A 83 -21.58 -6.43 7.77
C ASP A 83 -21.73 -7.05 6.37
N GLU A 84 -22.36 -8.21 6.27
CA GLU A 84 -22.60 -8.91 4.99
C GLU A 84 -23.47 -8.12 4.00
N ASN A 85 -24.18 -7.08 4.42
CA ASN A 85 -25.04 -6.26 3.58
C ASN A 85 -24.39 -4.95 3.15
N GLY A 86 -23.17 -4.68 3.62
CA GLY A 86 -22.45 -3.44 3.31
C GLY A 86 -22.77 -2.29 4.25
N LYS A 87 -23.43 -2.55 5.39
CA LYS A 87 -23.62 -1.55 6.44
C LYS A 87 -22.33 -1.41 7.24
N ILE A 88 -21.94 -0.17 7.50
CA ILE A 88 -20.74 0.13 8.27
C ILE A 88 -21.01 -0.05 9.76
N LEU A 89 -20.23 -0.92 10.39
CA LEU A 89 -20.27 -1.20 11.83
C LEU A 89 -19.26 -0.35 12.60
N LEU A 90 -18.09 -0.12 12.00
CA LEU A 90 -16.99 0.66 12.58
C LEU A 90 -16.20 1.36 11.46
N GLN A 91 -15.74 2.58 11.73
CA GLN A 91 -14.80 3.32 10.88
C GLN A 91 -13.65 3.80 11.73
N GLU A 92 -12.44 3.68 11.20
CA GLU A 92 -11.22 4.14 11.84
C GLU A 92 -10.40 4.94 10.83
N ASN A 93 -9.92 6.12 11.24
CA ASN A 93 -9.15 7.01 10.36
C ASN A 93 -7.72 6.47 10.18
N VAL A 94 -7.34 6.13 8.95
CA VAL A 94 -6.02 5.55 8.62
C VAL A 94 -4.83 6.41 9.05
N GLU A 95 -4.99 7.74 9.14
CA GLU A 95 -3.90 8.65 9.54
C GLU A 95 -3.60 8.59 11.03
N THR A 96 -4.62 8.35 11.85
CA THR A 96 -4.52 8.39 13.31
C THR A 96 -4.41 7.02 13.94
N VAL A 97 -4.75 5.96 13.19
CA VAL A 97 -4.72 4.62 13.74
C VAL A 97 -3.27 4.17 13.81
N THR A 98 -2.77 4.12 15.04
CA THR A 98 -1.56 3.38 15.38
C THR A 98 -1.91 1.89 15.33
N PHE A 99 -1.93 1.29 14.13
CA PHE A 99 -2.07 -0.16 14.01
C PHE A 99 -0.87 -0.80 14.72
N GLN A 100 -1.11 -1.52 15.81
CA GLN A 100 -0.17 -2.56 16.21
C GLN A 100 -0.37 -3.78 15.31
N SER A 101 -1.61 -4.01 14.83
CA SER A 101 -1.93 -4.89 13.70
C SER A 101 -3.37 -4.65 13.17
N LEU A 102 -3.70 -5.15 11.96
CA LEU A 102 -5.08 -5.21 11.44
C LEU A 102 -6.05 -6.00 12.35
N ALA A 103 -5.53 -6.84 13.25
CA ALA A 103 -6.33 -7.65 14.18
C ALA A 103 -7.12 -6.81 15.19
N ASP A 104 -6.63 -5.61 15.52
CA ASP A 104 -7.30 -4.71 16.48
C ASP A 104 -8.69 -4.28 15.97
N LEU A 105 -8.88 -4.20 14.64
CA LEU A 105 -10.17 -3.84 14.05
C LEU A 105 -11.16 -5.01 14.10
N ALA A 106 -10.67 -6.23 13.87
CA ALA A 106 -11.47 -7.45 13.98
C ALA A 106 -11.93 -7.71 15.43
N GLU A 107 -11.11 -7.37 16.43
CA GLU A 107 -11.52 -7.43 17.84
C GLU A 107 -12.61 -6.40 18.20
N LYS A 108 -12.51 -5.17 17.65
CA LYS A 108 -13.48 -4.11 17.91
C LYS A 108 -14.82 -4.31 17.20
N ALA A 109 -14.80 -4.98 16.04
CA ALA A 109 -15.97 -5.28 15.24
C ALA A 109 -16.02 -6.78 14.91
N PRO A 110 -16.29 -7.66 15.89
CA PRO A 110 -16.27 -9.11 15.70
C PRO A 110 -17.37 -9.62 14.76
N GLU A 111 -18.42 -8.82 14.56
CA GLU A 111 -19.52 -9.10 13.63
C GLU A 111 -19.27 -8.55 12.22
N ALA A 112 -18.11 -7.94 11.98
CA ALA A 112 -17.75 -7.47 10.64
C ALA A 112 -17.44 -8.66 9.74
N ALA A 113 -18.08 -8.69 8.58
CA ALA A 113 -17.82 -9.67 7.54
C ALA A 113 -16.63 -9.26 6.65
N TYR A 114 -16.43 -7.94 6.45
CA TYR A 114 -15.36 -7.41 5.61
C TYR A 114 -14.74 -6.16 6.24
N ILE A 115 -13.47 -5.90 5.90
CA ILE A 115 -12.75 -4.67 6.22
C ILE A 115 -12.26 -4.08 4.90
N ILE A 116 -12.61 -2.82 4.64
CA ILE A 116 -12.35 -2.19 3.35
C ILE A 116 -11.65 -0.84 3.57
N PRO A 117 -10.45 -0.64 3.01
CA PRO A 117 -9.80 0.66 3.01
C PRO A 117 -10.39 1.56 1.93
N PHE A 118 -10.59 2.83 2.29
CA PHE A 118 -10.95 3.92 1.41
C PHE A 118 -9.95 5.05 1.59
N LEU A 119 -9.31 5.49 0.52
CA LEU A 119 -8.21 6.46 0.60
C LEU A 119 -8.58 7.79 -0.04
N ASN A 120 -8.25 7.98 -1.32
CA ASN A 120 -8.33 9.27 -2.01
C ASN A 120 -9.47 9.32 -3.04
N VAL A 121 -9.83 10.54 -3.43
CA VAL A 121 -10.82 10.84 -4.47
C VAL A 121 -10.20 11.79 -5.49
N TYR A 122 -10.29 11.42 -6.77
CA TYR A 122 -9.71 12.13 -7.90
C TYR A 122 -10.80 12.59 -8.86
N ALA A 123 -10.54 13.68 -9.58
CA ALA A 123 -11.30 14.06 -10.76
C ALA A 123 -10.99 13.11 -11.91
N ALA A 124 -11.92 12.94 -12.85
CA ALA A 124 -11.60 12.30 -14.11
C ALA A 124 -10.84 13.29 -15.02
N PRO A 125 -9.74 12.88 -15.70
CA PRO A 125 -8.89 13.82 -16.46
C PRO A 125 -9.60 14.58 -17.59
N ASN A 126 -10.63 13.99 -18.18
CA ASN A 126 -11.28 14.48 -19.40
C ASN A 126 -12.82 14.49 -19.30
N ALA A 127 -13.38 14.36 -18.09
CA ALA A 127 -14.81 14.23 -17.91
C ALA A 127 -15.26 14.78 -16.55
N ASP A 128 -16.37 15.50 -16.52
CA ASP A 128 -16.96 16.03 -15.29
C ASP A 128 -18.13 15.17 -14.78
N ASP A 129 -18.36 14.00 -15.39
CA ASP A 129 -19.53 13.17 -15.14
C ASP A 129 -19.31 12.06 -14.09
N TYR A 130 -18.05 11.79 -13.71
CA TYR A 130 -17.70 10.87 -12.63
C TYR A 130 -16.46 11.33 -11.85
N LEU A 131 -16.35 10.81 -10.63
CA LEU A 131 -15.15 10.87 -9.79
C LEU A 131 -14.47 9.51 -9.81
N ILE A 132 -13.20 9.47 -9.41
CA ILE A 132 -12.47 8.22 -9.21
C ILE A 132 -12.16 8.10 -7.72
N VAL A 133 -12.51 6.98 -7.11
CA VAL A 133 -12.27 6.70 -5.68
C VAL A 133 -11.33 5.52 -5.53
N ASP A 134 -10.34 5.70 -4.68
CA ASP A 134 -9.44 4.63 -4.23
C ASP A 134 -10.14 3.83 -3.12
N VAL A 135 -10.50 2.59 -3.45
CA VAL A 135 -11.18 1.64 -2.57
C VAL A 135 -10.56 0.26 -2.73
N ASN A 136 -10.18 -0.35 -1.60
CA ASN A 136 -9.65 -1.71 -1.55
C ASN A 136 -8.46 -1.98 -2.49
N GLY A 137 -7.60 -0.98 -2.71
CA GLY A 137 -6.44 -1.10 -3.61
C GLY A 137 -6.74 -0.81 -5.09
N GLY A 138 -8.01 -0.64 -5.46
CA GLY A 138 -8.44 -0.32 -6.82
C GLY A 138 -8.96 1.11 -6.97
N TYR A 139 -8.78 1.70 -8.16
CA TYR A 139 -9.37 2.98 -8.51
C TYR A 139 -10.68 2.79 -9.26
N HIS A 140 -11.79 3.05 -8.59
CA HIS A 140 -13.14 2.82 -9.12
C HIS A 140 -13.81 4.12 -9.55
N LYS A 141 -14.58 4.08 -10.63
CA LYS A 141 -15.44 5.19 -11.01
C LYS A 141 -16.58 5.34 -10.01
N ALA A 142 -16.97 6.57 -9.73
CA ALA A 142 -18.09 6.90 -8.89
C ALA A 142 -18.94 8.00 -9.55
N VAL A 143 -20.21 7.72 -9.76
CA VAL A 143 -21.15 8.66 -10.40
C VAL A 143 -22.13 9.20 -9.37
N ILE A 144 -22.71 10.36 -9.62
CA ILE A 144 -23.76 10.89 -8.75
C ILE A 144 -24.89 9.85 -8.65
N SER A 145 -25.29 9.50 -7.43
CA SER A 145 -26.19 8.37 -7.13
C SER A 145 -27.53 8.45 -7.87
N LYS A 146 -28.05 9.67 -8.10
CA LYS A 146 -29.29 9.88 -8.87
C LYS A 146 -29.15 9.65 -10.39
N ASN A 147 -27.91 9.56 -10.89
CA ASN A 147 -27.58 9.38 -12.29
C ASN A 147 -27.13 7.95 -12.62
N VAL A 148 -27.11 7.04 -11.62
CA VAL A 148 -26.82 5.62 -11.83
C VAL A 148 -27.87 5.03 -12.77
N LYS A 149 -27.41 4.34 -13.81
CA LYS A 149 -28.25 3.68 -14.82
C LYS A 149 -28.44 2.21 -14.47
N ASP A 150 -29.51 1.61 -14.99
CA ASP A 150 -29.77 0.17 -14.83
C ASP A 150 -28.66 -0.71 -15.45
N SER A 151 -27.90 -0.16 -16.40
CA SER A 151 -26.74 -0.83 -17.02
C SER A 151 -25.47 -0.77 -16.17
N ASP A 152 -25.41 0.13 -15.19
CA ASP A 152 -24.21 0.33 -14.38
C ASP A 152 -24.09 -0.80 -13.36
N THR A 153 -22.87 -1.31 -13.18
CA THR A 153 -22.59 -2.32 -12.16
C THR A 153 -22.02 -1.63 -10.94
N VAL A 154 -22.68 -1.74 -9.79
CA VAL A 154 -22.20 -1.20 -8.52
C VAL A 154 -20.99 -2.01 -8.04
N PHE A 155 -20.03 -1.34 -7.40
CA PHE A 155 -18.87 -1.98 -6.79
C PHE A 155 -19.30 -3.13 -5.85
N ASP A 156 -18.79 -4.33 -6.12
CA ASP A 156 -19.07 -5.51 -5.33
C ASP A 156 -17.97 -5.71 -4.29
N PHE A 157 -18.18 -5.13 -3.12
CA PHE A 157 -17.25 -5.21 -2.01
C PHE A 157 -17.03 -6.63 -1.45
N LYS A 158 -17.86 -7.61 -1.83
CA LYS A 158 -17.70 -9.01 -1.42
C LYS A 158 -16.71 -9.75 -2.31
N LYS A 159 -16.50 -9.25 -3.53
CA LYS A 159 -15.37 -9.67 -4.35
C LYS A 159 -14.14 -9.00 -3.79
N THR A 160 -13.50 -9.70 -2.86
CA THR A 160 -12.08 -9.52 -2.64
C THR A 160 -11.44 -9.73 -4.01
N GLU A 161 -10.68 -8.77 -4.54
CA GLU A 161 -9.64 -9.14 -5.50
C GLU A 161 -8.88 -10.31 -4.86
N GLU A 162 -8.79 -11.44 -5.56
CA GLU A 162 -8.36 -12.74 -5.02
C GLU A 162 -7.15 -12.57 -4.10
N SER A 163 -7.38 -12.54 -2.78
CA SER A 163 -6.33 -12.24 -1.82
C SER A 163 -5.75 -13.51 -1.21
N ILE A 164 -4.42 -13.48 -1.09
CA ILE A 164 -3.51 -14.26 -0.22
C ILE A 164 -2.83 -15.51 -0.84
N ASN A 165 -3.18 -15.96 -2.05
CA ASN A 165 -2.37 -16.99 -2.76
C ASN A 165 -1.73 -16.50 -4.07
N ASP A 166 -1.98 -15.26 -4.45
CA ASP A 166 -1.59 -14.67 -5.74
C ASP A 166 -0.90 -13.30 -5.53
N SER A 167 -0.24 -13.10 -4.39
CA SER A 167 0.63 -11.95 -4.13
C SER A 167 2.05 -12.21 -4.62
N PHE A 168 2.76 -11.15 -4.97
CA PHE A 168 4.19 -11.25 -5.24
C PHE A 168 4.94 -11.38 -3.92
N GLU A 169 6.01 -12.17 -3.91
CA GLU A 169 6.94 -12.30 -2.78
C GLU A 169 8.38 -12.24 -3.29
N VAL A 170 9.31 -11.70 -2.50
CA VAL A 170 10.74 -11.82 -2.84
C VAL A 170 11.16 -13.27 -2.65
N ASN A 171 11.88 -13.84 -3.62
CA ASN A 171 12.31 -15.22 -3.54
C ASN A 171 13.35 -15.40 -2.40
N PRO A 172 13.07 -16.23 -1.37
CA PRO A 172 13.98 -16.42 -0.25
C PRO A 172 15.29 -17.13 -0.63
N GLU A 173 15.34 -17.81 -1.78
CA GLU A 173 16.55 -18.48 -2.28
C GLU A 173 17.38 -17.57 -3.21
N ASN A 174 16.79 -16.50 -3.73
CA ASN A 174 17.45 -15.54 -4.61
C ASN A 174 16.80 -14.15 -4.51
N ALA A 175 17.49 -13.23 -3.85
CA ALA A 175 17.00 -11.89 -3.56
C ALA A 175 16.77 -11.00 -4.79
N THR A 176 17.16 -11.42 -5.99
CA THR A 176 16.90 -10.68 -7.24
C THR A 176 15.70 -11.22 -8.03
N GLN A 177 14.92 -12.10 -7.41
CA GLN A 177 13.76 -12.74 -8.01
C GLN A 177 12.50 -12.50 -7.19
N LEU A 178 11.37 -12.51 -7.88
CA LEU A 178 10.04 -12.55 -7.27
C LEU A 178 9.36 -13.89 -7.54
N LEU A 179 8.44 -14.26 -6.66
CA LEU A 179 7.57 -15.42 -6.78
C LEU A 179 6.13 -14.93 -6.90
N TRP A 180 5.38 -15.49 -7.84
CA TRP A 180 3.94 -15.26 -7.98
C TRP A 180 3.26 -16.52 -8.51
N GLY A 181 2.32 -17.09 -7.75
CA GLY A 181 1.62 -18.34 -8.11
C GLY A 181 2.56 -19.52 -8.40
N GLY A 182 3.71 -19.59 -7.72
CA GLY A 182 4.77 -20.60 -7.97
C GLY A 182 5.62 -20.36 -9.22
N THR A 183 5.40 -19.26 -9.93
CA THR A 183 6.22 -18.82 -11.06
C THR A 183 7.33 -17.89 -10.57
N VAL A 184 8.53 -18.03 -11.15
CA VAL A 184 9.69 -17.19 -10.84
C VAL A 184 9.80 -16.05 -11.85
N TYR A 185 9.97 -14.83 -11.35
CA TYR A 185 10.24 -13.63 -12.13
C TYR A 185 11.63 -13.11 -11.78
N GLN A 186 12.48 -12.92 -12.78
CA GLN A 186 13.81 -12.35 -12.60
C GLN A 186 13.75 -10.84 -12.78
N VAL A 187 14.12 -10.09 -11.74
CA VAL A 187 14.32 -8.64 -11.85
C VAL A 187 15.54 -8.40 -12.73
N THR A 188 15.35 -7.60 -13.77
CA THR A 188 16.37 -7.27 -14.77
C THR A 188 16.91 -5.86 -14.54
N SER A 189 17.96 -5.49 -15.27
CA SER A 189 18.45 -4.10 -15.31
C SER A 189 17.63 -3.19 -16.23
N ASP A 190 16.63 -3.72 -16.94
CA ASP A 190 15.78 -2.93 -17.82
C ASP A 190 14.81 -2.11 -16.95
N MET A 191 14.78 -0.80 -17.14
CA MET A 191 13.91 0.11 -16.39
C MET A 191 12.60 0.38 -17.13
N VAL A 192 11.54 0.65 -16.37
CA VAL A 192 10.23 1.09 -16.85
C VAL A 192 10.05 2.54 -16.45
N SER A 193 9.63 3.39 -17.39
CA SER A 193 9.28 4.78 -17.07
C SER A 193 7.88 4.87 -16.46
N ASP A 194 7.60 5.92 -15.69
CA ASP A 194 6.29 6.11 -15.04
C ASP A 194 5.12 6.12 -16.06
N ASP A 195 5.35 6.59 -17.29
CA ASP A 195 4.36 6.62 -18.38
C ASP A 195 4.03 5.22 -18.94
N GLU A 196 4.89 4.23 -18.69
CA GLU A 196 4.74 2.84 -19.13
C GLU A 196 4.14 1.93 -18.05
N LEU A 197 3.95 2.45 -16.83
CA LEU A 197 3.29 1.74 -15.74
C LEU A 197 1.79 1.59 -16.00
N GLY A 198 1.31 0.37 -15.87
CA GLY A 198 -0.09 0.02 -15.96
C GLY A 198 -0.80 0.12 -14.61
N SER A 199 -1.71 -0.81 -14.35
CA SER A 199 -2.44 -0.87 -13.09
C SER A 199 -1.51 -1.27 -11.95
N TYR A 200 -1.74 -0.72 -10.76
CA TYR A 200 -1.13 -1.23 -9.54
C TYR A 200 -1.54 -2.69 -9.34
N ILE A 201 -0.59 -3.54 -8.93
CA ILE A 201 -0.83 -4.96 -8.67
C ILE A 201 -0.70 -5.25 -7.18
N ASP A 202 0.45 -4.94 -6.59
CA ASP A 202 0.78 -5.40 -5.23
C ASP A 202 1.86 -4.55 -4.54
N ILE A 203 1.99 -4.72 -3.22
CA ILE A 203 3.03 -4.12 -2.39
C ILE A 203 3.83 -5.22 -1.69
N LEU A 204 5.14 -5.22 -1.93
CA LEU A 204 6.12 -6.08 -1.27
C LEU A 204 6.56 -5.49 0.07
N ALA A 205 6.95 -4.21 0.07
CA ALA A 205 7.52 -3.50 1.23
C ALA A 205 8.62 -4.28 1.97
N GLU A 206 9.52 -4.93 1.22
CA GLU A 206 10.53 -5.84 1.75
C GLU A 206 11.95 -5.31 1.54
N SER A 207 12.76 -5.35 2.59
CA SER A 207 14.18 -4.98 2.53
C SER A 207 15.05 -6.22 2.65
N VAL A 208 15.90 -6.47 1.66
CA VAL A 208 16.80 -7.62 1.64
C VAL A 208 18.23 -7.16 1.41
N THR A 209 19.15 -7.66 2.24
CA THR A 209 20.60 -7.60 1.97
C THR A 209 21.05 -8.97 1.54
N PHE A 210 21.76 -9.08 0.44
CA PHE A 210 22.17 -10.36 -0.13
C PHE A 210 23.60 -10.34 -0.62
N ASP A 211 24.15 -11.53 -0.82
CA ASP A 211 25.48 -11.73 -1.38
C ASP A 211 25.48 -11.50 -2.90
N THR A 212 26.37 -10.66 -3.41
CA THR A 212 26.30 -10.23 -4.81
C THR A 212 26.65 -11.35 -5.80
N GLU A 213 27.35 -12.41 -5.38
CA GLU A 213 27.73 -13.53 -6.23
C GLU A 213 26.65 -14.60 -6.25
N THR A 214 26.20 -15.04 -5.07
CA THR A 214 25.21 -16.12 -4.94
C THR A 214 23.76 -15.64 -5.04
N LYS A 215 23.53 -14.34 -4.84
CA LYS A 215 22.21 -13.69 -4.73
C LYS A 215 21.37 -14.16 -3.53
N ILE A 216 21.94 -14.96 -2.63
CA ILE A 216 21.22 -15.49 -1.47
C ILE A 216 21.05 -14.38 -0.42
N PRO A 217 19.82 -14.18 0.12
CA PRO A 217 19.58 -13.29 1.26
C PRO A 217 20.46 -13.61 2.47
N LEU A 218 21.05 -12.59 3.09
CA LEU A 218 21.81 -12.72 4.33
C LEU A 218 20.86 -12.73 5.52
N SER A 219 21.09 -13.65 6.46
CA SER A 219 20.28 -13.71 7.67
C SER A 219 20.56 -12.51 8.59
N LYS A 220 19.63 -12.22 9.49
CA LYS A 220 19.83 -11.20 10.54
C LYS A 220 21.07 -11.48 11.40
N GLU A 221 21.41 -12.75 11.58
CA GLU A 221 22.62 -13.15 12.31
C GLU A 221 23.88 -12.75 11.52
N ASP A 222 23.90 -12.98 10.21
CA ASP A 222 25.04 -12.63 9.34
C ASP A 222 25.22 -11.11 9.20
N LEU A 223 24.12 -10.36 9.25
CA LEU A 223 24.14 -8.89 9.22
C LEU A 223 24.58 -8.26 10.54
N SER A 224 24.37 -8.94 11.67
CA SER A 224 24.70 -8.42 13.01
C SER A 224 26.08 -8.84 13.52
N LYS A 225 26.70 -9.85 12.89
CA LYS A 225 28.04 -10.31 13.23
C LYS A 225 29.10 -9.32 12.76
N ILE A 226 30.01 -8.97 13.68
CA ILE A 226 31.24 -8.25 13.34
C ILE A 226 32.28 -9.28 12.93
N ASP A 227 32.77 -9.15 11.70
CA ASP A 227 33.89 -9.93 11.18
C ASP A 227 35.22 -9.30 11.65
N TRP A 228 35.69 -9.72 12.81
CA TRP A 228 36.90 -9.20 13.44
C TRP A 228 38.19 -9.55 12.70
N TYR A 229 38.19 -10.63 11.90
CA TYR A 229 39.37 -11.15 11.23
C TYR A 229 39.38 -10.88 9.73
N GLY A 230 38.29 -10.31 9.19
CA GLY A 230 38.16 -10.00 7.77
C GLY A 230 37.97 -11.25 6.90
N GLU A 231 37.43 -12.34 7.47
CA GLU A 231 37.16 -13.58 6.72
C GLU A 231 36.19 -13.36 5.55
N ASN A 232 35.31 -12.36 5.67
CA ASN A 232 34.33 -11.95 4.68
C ASN A 232 34.75 -10.68 3.91
N ALA A 233 36.01 -10.25 3.98
CA ALA A 233 36.45 -9.00 3.35
C ALA A 233 36.26 -8.96 1.81
N GLY A 234 36.17 -10.12 1.17
CA GLY A 234 35.87 -10.25 -0.27
C GLY A 234 34.39 -10.43 -0.60
N GLN A 235 33.51 -10.55 0.41
CA GLN A 235 32.09 -10.76 0.20
C GLN A 235 31.43 -9.45 -0.27
N GLY A 236 30.98 -9.43 -1.52
CA GLY A 236 30.14 -8.34 -2.01
C GLY A 236 28.75 -8.44 -1.41
N ARG A 237 28.23 -7.33 -0.89
CA ARG A 237 26.89 -7.23 -0.32
C ARG A 237 26.13 -6.13 -1.04
N GLU A 238 24.87 -6.40 -1.33
CA GLU A 238 23.97 -5.44 -1.94
C GLU A 238 22.66 -5.40 -1.17
N PHE A 239 22.01 -4.22 -1.18
CA PHE A 239 20.78 -3.96 -0.46
C PHE A 239 19.72 -3.52 -1.46
N TRP A 240 18.61 -4.26 -1.49
CA TRP A 240 17.44 -3.92 -2.29
C TRP A 240 16.24 -3.71 -1.37
N PHE A 241 15.56 -2.59 -1.57
CA PHE A 241 14.27 -2.30 -0.97
C PHE A 241 13.19 -2.37 -2.05
N TYR A 242 12.37 -3.41 -1.95
CA TYR A 242 11.23 -3.67 -2.82
C TYR A 242 10.01 -2.95 -2.26
N THR A 243 9.33 -2.15 -3.08
CA THR A 243 8.06 -1.50 -2.66
C THR A 243 6.89 -2.04 -3.45
N ASP A 244 6.69 -1.57 -4.66
CA ASP A 244 5.43 -1.71 -5.39
C ASP A 244 5.61 -2.51 -6.67
N VAL A 245 4.57 -3.23 -7.07
CA VAL A 245 4.49 -3.99 -8.31
C VAL A 245 3.34 -3.46 -9.16
N TYR A 246 3.62 -3.21 -10.43
CA TYR A 246 2.68 -2.68 -11.42
C TYR A 246 2.67 -3.54 -12.68
N GLU A 247 1.55 -3.50 -13.41
CA GLU A 247 1.51 -3.97 -14.79
C GLU A 247 2.44 -3.10 -15.67
N ILE A 248 2.86 -3.63 -16.81
CA ILE A 248 3.54 -2.85 -17.85
C ILE A 248 2.56 -2.70 -19.01
N TYR A 249 2.33 -1.48 -19.47
CA TYR A 249 1.36 -1.22 -20.54
C TYR A 249 1.64 -2.08 -21.78
N GLY A 250 0.62 -2.80 -22.27
CA GLY A 250 0.74 -3.67 -23.44
C GLY A 250 1.49 -4.99 -23.20
N THR A 251 1.84 -5.32 -21.97
CA THR A 251 2.47 -6.59 -21.58
C THR A 251 1.55 -7.38 -20.66
N ASP A 252 1.43 -8.69 -20.88
CA ASP A 252 0.69 -9.57 -19.98
C ASP A 252 1.45 -9.72 -18.65
N LYS A 253 0.76 -9.53 -17.52
CA LYS A 253 1.35 -9.66 -16.18
C LYS A 253 1.93 -11.06 -15.89
N ALA A 254 1.44 -12.10 -16.58
CA ALA A 254 1.99 -13.44 -16.51
C ALA A 254 3.33 -13.60 -17.25
N GLU A 255 3.75 -12.60 -18.03
CA GLU A 255 5.02 -12.58 -18.77
C GLU A 255 6.02 -11.63 -18.11
N ALA A 256 5.58 -10.42 -17.75
CA ALA A 256 6.43 -9.47 -17.03
C ALA A 256 5.61 -8.43 -16.25
N VAL A 257 6.23 -7.94 -15.17
CA VAL A 257 5.70 -6.85 -14.33
C VAL A 257 6.79 -5.81 -14.06
N ALA A 258 6.39 -4.59 -13.72
CA ALA A 258 7.28 -3.56 -13.22
C ALA A 258 7.37 -3.68 -11.70
N VAL A 259 8.57 -3.70 -11.13
CA VAL A 259 8.80 -3.71 -9.68
C VAL A 259 9.68 -2.54 -9.28
N ASN A 260 9.29 -1.82 -8.25
CA ASN A 260 10.11 -0.77 -7.67
C ASN A 260 11.19 -1.39 -6.77
N VAL A 261 12.46 -1.13 -7.12
CA VAL A 261 13.63 -1.47 -6.32
C VAL A 261 14.46 -0.22 -6.12
N ASN A 262 14.65 0.20 -4.88
CA ASN A 262 15.46 1.38 -4.53
C ASN A 262 15.03 2.62 -5.35
N ASP A 263 13.74 2.96 -5.30
CA ASP A 263 13.11 4.14 -5.92
C ASP A 263 13.09 4.13 -7.47
N ASN A 264 13.31 2.97 -8.09
CA ASN A 264 13.33 2.82 -9.55
C ASN A 264 12.50 1.61 -9.98
N TYR A 265 11.71 1.75 -11.04
CA TYR A 265 10.94 0.64 -11.60
C TYR A 265 11.78 -0.17 -12.59
N TYR A 266 11.93 -1.46 -12.31
CA TYR A 266 12.61 -2.43 -13.16
C TYR A 266 11.64 -3.47 -13.71
N ILE A 267 11.95 -4.03 -14.88
CA ILE A 267 11.18 -5.14 -15.43
C ILE A 267 11.59 -6.43 -14.71
N ALA A 268 10.61 -7.11 -14.10
CA ALA A 268 10.72 -8.49 -13.65
C ALA A 268 10.10 -9.41 -14.71
N LYS A 269 10.92 -10.24 -15.36
CA LYS A 269 10.50 -11.13 -16.45
C LYS A 269 10.35 -12.56 -15.95
N ARG A 270 9.25 -13.22 -16.32
CA ARG A 270 9.06 -14.64 -16.07
C ARG A 270 10.25 -15.46 -16.59
N GLN A 271 10.66 -16.45 -15.81
CA GLN A 271 11.67 -17.46 -16.17
C GLN A 271 11.03 -18.72 -16.78
#